data_AF-A0A357IEB0-F1
#
_entry.id   AF-A0A357IEB0-F1
#
_cell.length_a   1.000
_cell.length_b   1.000
_cell.length_c   1.000
_cell.angle_alpha   90.00
_cell.angle_beta   90.00
_cell.angle_gamma   90.00
#
_symmetry.space_group_name_H-M   'P 1'
#
loop_
_entity.id
_entity.type
_entity.pdbx_description
1 polymer ?
#
loop_
_entity_poly.entity_id
_entity_poly.type
_entity_poly.pdbx_seq_one_letter_code
_entity_poly.pdbx_strand_id
1 'polypeptide(L)'
;MGDVTVPRVKFANPDTPLPNDLFRLVYRQDGTYQFNRLANLSRVSIALERPRLPRFQQLPLDAYSAANLPPSLGGPVVDADGVIHALWTSFAVQDGKDITEAEWAIPIQLVAETLNNYRENAGYYTLDARLYYKSLSEAIELGLGDDWLQRFAALDAANRRVLYVEQIVPGSAAQGILRAGDILLSINGEIVSELQAAQALSQHPTLTLEILRAGEVLSLECLPTLLDGVGTRRAVSWAGALFQNPHREIALYTGIREPGVYIAHTEPGSPAVWDRLYRNRLVTAVNGEPIHNLDEFLARVRHIPQDEYARLTTVSMSGRRDIISVAPEYYFWPTFEIDWTPQGWRRTDYSPSPSTLARGSAHNH
;
A
#
# COMPACT_ATOMS: atom_id res chain seq x y z
N MET A 1 -19.70 -16.39 -27.44
CA MET A 1 -18.78 -15.56 -28.24
C MET A 1 -17.72 -16.52 -28.76
N GLY A 2 -17.59 -16.67 -30.08
CA GLY A 2 -16.65 -17.65 -30.67
C GLY A 2 -15.21 -17.38 -30.25
N ASP A 3 -14.36 -18.40 -30.36
CA ASP A 3 -12.92 -18.35 -30.09
C ASP A 3 -12.23 -17.35 -31.05
N VAL A 4 -12.34 -16.06 -30.73
CA VAL A 4 -11.55 -15.02 -31.38
C VAL A 4 -10.15 -15.16 -30.80
N THR A 5 -9.20 -15.63 -31.62
CA THR A 5 -7.79 -15.60 -31.27
C THR A 5 -7.34 -14.13 -31.29
N VAL A 6 -7.41 -13.46 -30.14
CA VAL A 6 -6.92 -12.09 -30.00
C VAL A 6 -5.39 -12.13 -30.06
N PRO A 7 -4.73 -11.36 -30.95
CA PRO A 7 -3.28 -11.28 -31.01
C PRO A 7 -2.70 -10.90 -29.65
N ARG A 8 -1.57 -11.51 -29.26
CA ARG A 8 -0.87 -11.08 -28.04
C ARG A 8 -0.46 -9.62 -28.18
N VAL A 9 -0.84 -8.84 -27.18
CA VAL A 9 -0.39 -7.46 -27.01
C VAL A 9 1.13 -7.44 -26.84
N LYS A 10 1.80 -6.47 -27.47
CA LYS A 10 3.24 -6.27 -27.37
C LYS A 10 3.53 -5.12 -26.42
N PHE A 11 4.36 -5.34 -25.41
CA PHE A 11 4.86 -4.29 -24.52
C PHE A 11 6.24 -3.84 -25.00
N ALA A 12 6.53 -2.56 -24.84
CA ALA A 12 7.85 -2.00 -25.12
C ALA A 12 8.88 -2.54 -24.13
N ASN A 13 10.14 -2.66 -24.59
CA ASN A 13 11.24 -3.06 -23.72
C ASN A 13 11.60 -1.90 -22.76
N PRO A 14 12.23 -2.20 -21.60
CA PRO A 14 12.63 -1.18 -20.63
C PRO A 14 13.53 -0.09 -21.20
N ASP A 15 14.48 -0.46 -22.04
CA ASP A 15 15.49 0.46 -22.58
C ASP A 15 15.04 1.17 -23.86
N THR A 16 13.82 0.94 -24.32
CA THR A 16 13.30 1.59 -25.52
C THR A 16 12.92 3.04 -25.19
N PRO A 17 13.57 4.05 -25.82
CA PRO A 17 13.14 5.43 -25.66
C PRO A 17 11.71 5.61 -26.14
N LEU A 18 10.94 6.47 -25.48
CA LEU A 18 9.59 6.78 -25.91
C LEU A 18 9.58 7.30 -27.36
N PRO A 19 8.77 6.71 -28.25
CA PRO A 19 8.57 7.24 -29.59
C PRO A 19 7.98 8.65 -29.57
N ASN A 20 8.29 9.44 -30.59
CA ASN A 20 7.72 10.78 -30.75
C ASN A 20 6.21 10.74 -31.03
N ASP A 21 5.74 9.70 -31.70
CA ASP A 21 4.35 9.51 -32.08
C ASP A 21 3.70 8.43 -31.23
N LEU A 22 3.05 8.90 -30.16
CA LEU A 22 2.26 8.07 -29.27
C LEU A 22 0.79 8.42 -29.35
N PHE A 23 -0.04 7.41 -29.12
CA PHE A 23 -1.48 7.52 -29.16
C PHE A 23 -2.07 6.85 -27.93
N ARG A 24 -3.06 7.49 -27.35
CA ARG A 24 -3.86 6.95 -26.26
C ARG A 24 -5.12 6.34 -26.86
N LEU A 25 -5.28 5.03 -26.68
CA LEU A 25 -6.50 4.32 -27.01
C LEU A 25 -7.38 4.24 -25.76
N VAL A 26 -8.58 4.78 -25.82
CA VAL A 26 -9.51 4.88 -24.68
C VAL A 26 -10.83 4.22 -25.01
N TYR A 27 -11.40 3.53 -24.03
CA TYR A 27 -12.81 3.14 -24.05
C TYR A 27 -13.67 4.16 -23.32
N ARG A 28 -14.71 4.67 -23.97
CA ARG A 28 -15.64 5.66 -23.42
C ARG A 28 -16.87 4.99 -22.83
N GLN A 29 -17.53 5.68 -21.90
CA GLN A 29 -18.76 5.20 -21.26
C GLN A 29 -19.92 4.96 -22.24
N ASP A 30 -19.92 5.63 -23.40
CA ASP A 30 -20.91 5.44 -24.47
C ASP A 30 -20.66 4.18 -25.33
N GLY A 31 -19.64 3.38 -24.98
CA GLY A 31 -19.30 2.14 -25.67
C GLY A 31 -18.40 2.30 -26.89
N THR A 32 -17.94 3.53 -27.19
CA THR A 32 -17.06 3.81 -28.33
C THR A 32 -15.60 3.87 -27.94
N TYR A 33 -14.72 3.64 -28.92
CA TYR A 33 -13.28 3.83 -28.77
C TYR A 33 -12.86 5.21 -29.25
N GLN A 34 -11.94 5.84 -28.53
CA GLN A 34 -11.31 7.08 -28.94
C GLN A 34 -9.81 6.87 -29.07
N PHE A 35 -9.24 7.39 -30.15
CA PHE A 35 -7.81 7.36 -30.42
C PHE A 35 -7.29 8.79 -30.45
N ASN A 36 -6.51 9.17 -29.45
CA ASN A 36 -5.99 10.53 -29.30
C ASN A 36 -4.47 10.51 -29.45
N ARG A 37 -3.93 11.30 -30.39
CA ARG A 37 -2.48 11.52 -30.44
C ARG A 37 -2.05 12.25 -29.16
N LEU A 38 -1.03 11.72 -28.49
CA LEU A 38 -0.43 12.33 -27.32
C LEU A 38 0.70 13.25 -27.78
N ALA A 39 0.46 14.56 -27.72
CA ALA A 39 1.53 15.53 -27.92
C ALA A 39 2.22 15.80 -26.57
N ASN A 40 3.55 15.90 -26.60
CA ASN A 40 4.38 16.31 -25.45
C ASN A 40 4.19 15.45 -24.19
N LEU A 41 4.20 14.12 -24.36
CA LEU A 41 4.24 13.21 -23.22
C LEU A 41 5.51 13.49 -22.40
N SER A 42 5.34 13.92 -21.15
CA SER A 42 6.44 14.29 -20.28
C SER A 42 6.51 13.36 -19.09
N ARG A 43 7.73 13.01 -18.68
CA ARG A 43 7.95 12.27 -17.44
C ARG A 43 7.72 13.19 -16.26
N VAL A 44 6.91 12.76 -15.31
CA VAL A 44 6.59 13.46 -14.08
C VAL A 44 6.79 12.53 -12.89
N SER A 45 7.22 13.08 -11.77
CA SER A 45 7.28 12.34 -10.51
C SER A 45 6.04 12.68 -9.69
N ILE A 46 5.16 11.70 -9.51
CA ILE A 46 3.94 11.85 -8.73
C ILE A 46 4.29 11.59 -7.27
N ALA A 47 4.04 12.57 -6.41
CA ALA A 47 4.14 12.44 -4.98
C ALA A 47 2.82 12.84 -4.35
N LEU A 48 2.08 11.86 -3.83
CA LEU A 48 0.78 12.12 -3.21
C LEU A 48 0.95 12.54 -1.74
N GLU A 49 0.15 13.52 -1.32
CA GLU A 49 0.10 14.00 0.07
C GLU A 49 -0.42 12.93 1.01
N ARG A 50 0.18 12.81 2.20
CA ARG A 50 -0.23 11.80 3.19
C ARG A 50 -1.74 11.85 3.44
N PRO A 51 -2.46 10.71 3.37
CA PRO A 51 -3.90 10.70 3.52
C PRO A 51 -4.30 11.12 4.93
N ARG A 52 -5.56 11.52 5.17
CA ARG A 52 -6.00 11.80 6.56
C ARG A 52 -6.31 10.57 7.39
N LEU A 53 -6.59 9.45 6.71
CA LEU A 53 -6.88 8.17 7.32
C LEU A 53 -5.89 7.15 6.80
N PRO A 54 -5.43 6.20 7.63
CA PRO A 54 -4.63 5.08 7.16
C PRO A 54 -5.37 4.33 6.06
N ARG A 55 -4.78 4.30 4.87
CA ARG A 55 -5.26 3.54 3.71
C ARG A 55 -4.09 3.32 2.76
N PHE A 56 -4.27 2.48 1.76
CA PHE A 56 -3.34 2.42 0.64
C PHE A 56 -3.12 3.79 0.04
N GLN A 57 -1.85 4.16 -0.09
CA GLN A 57 -1.42 5.34 -0.79
C GLN A 57 -0.24 4.95 -1.67
N GLN A 58 -0.33 5.36 -2.93
CA GLN A 58 0.77 5.25 -3.87
C GLN A 58 2.00 5.99 -3.32
N LEU A 59 3.12 5.26 -3.18
CA LEU A 59 4.43 5.84 -2.92
C LEU A 59 4.88 6.67 -4.15
N PRO A 60 5.82 7.61 -3.97
CA PRO A 60 6.37 8.37 -5.09
C PRO A 60 6.73 7.47 -6.27
N LEU A 61 6.30 7.89 -7.45
CA LEU A 61 6.33 7.08 -8.67
C LEU A 61 6.67 8.01 -9.84
N ASP A 62 7.49 7.53 -10.78
CA ASP A 62 7.63 8.20 -12.06
C ASP A 62 6.58 7.71 -13.05
N ALA A 63 5.81 8.65 -13.56
CA ALA A 63 4.78 8.40 -14.55
C ALA A 63 4.94 9.35 -15.74
N TYR A 64 4.03 9.22 -16.70
CA TYR A 64 3.92 10.14 -17.81
C TYR A 64 2.67 11.01 -17.68
N SER A 65 2.81 12.29 -18.02
CA SER A 65 1.73 13.26 -18.07
C SER A 65 1.59 13.82 -19.49
N ALA A 66 0.36 14.14 -19.85
CA ALA A 66 0.02 14.81 -21.09
C ALA A 66 -1.11 15.81 -20.84
N ALA A 67 -1.03 16.98 -21.48
CA ALA A 67 -1.98 18.06 -21.27
C ALA A 67 -3.22 17.94 -22.17
N ASN A 68 -4.32 18.56 -21.74
CA ASN A 68 -5.55 18.78 -22.53
C ASN A 68 -6.19 17.50 -23.08
N LEU A 69 -6.20 16.44 -22.28
CA LEU A 69 -6.83 15.19 -22.65
C LEU A 69 -8.30 15.14 -22.24
N PRO A 70 -9.20 14.62 -23.10
CA PRO A 70 -10.56 14.32 -22.70
C PRO A 70 -10.60 13.29 -21.56
N PRO A 71 -11.60 13.37 -20.66
CA PRO A 71 -11.83 12.35 -19.64
C PRO A 71 -11.95 10.95 -20.24
N SER A 72 -11.50 9.95 -19.50
CA SER A 72 -11.50 8.56 -19.95
C SER A 72 -11.82 7.55 -18.85
N LEU A 73 -11.94 6.29 -19.24
CA LEU A 73 -11.83 5.15 -18.33
C LEU A 73 -10.42 4.52 -18.33
N GLY A 74 -9.41 5.27 -18.76
CA GLY A 74 -8.05 4.78 -18.98
C GLY A 74 -7.87 4.06 -20.32
N GLY A 75 -6.68 3.49 -20.50
CA GLY A 75 -6.32 2.67 -21.65
C GLY A 75 -4.84 2.73 -22.03
N PRO A 76 -4.40 1.92 -23.00
CA PRO A 76 -2.98 1.84 -23.35
C PRO A 76 -2.52 3.07 -24.14
N VAL A 77 -1.25 3.41 -23.93
CA VAL A 77 -0.48 4.34 -24.75
C VAL A 77 0.36 3.52 -25.71
N VAL A 78 0.10 3.66 -27.01
CA VAL A 78 0.68 2.86 -28.09
C VAL A 78 1.44 3.71 -29.10
N ASP A 79 2.41 3.11 -29.77
CA ASP A 79 3.00 3.68 -30.99
C ASP A 79 2.23 3.26 -32.25
N ALA A 80 2.74 3.69 -33.43
CA ALA A 80 2.15 3.37 -34.73
C ALA A 80 2.13 1.87 -35.08
N ASP A 81 3.02 1.08 -34.45
CA ASP A 81 3.10 -0.37 -34.62
C ASP A 81 2.21 -1.14 -33.63
N GLY A 82 1.50 -0.42 -32.74
CA GLY A 82 0.63 -0.99 -31.72
C GLY A 82 1.39 -1.56 -30.52
N VAL A 83 2.66 -1.22 -30.34
CA VAL A 83 3.42 -1.57 -29.13
C VAL A 83 3.01 -0.63 -28.00
N ILE A 84 2.72 -1.19 -26.83
CA ILE A 84 2.31 -0.42 -25.65
C ILE A 84 3.54 0.06 -24.90
N HIS A 85 3.60 1.37 -24.61
CA HIS A 85 4.67 2.03 -23.86
C HIS A 85 4.25 2.46 -22.45
N ALA A 86 2.95 2.69 -22.23
CA ALA A 86 2.42 3.02 -20.91
C ALA A 86 0.94 2.64 -20.78
N LEU A 87 0.43 2.62 -19.55
CA LEU A 87 -0.97 2.43 -19.23
C LEU A 87 -1.54 3.72 -18.63
N TRP A 88 -2.41 4.41 -19.36
CA TRP A 88 -3.13 5.57 -18.88
C TRP A 88 -4.22 5.16 -17.89
N THR A 89 -4.19 5.70 -16.67
CA THR A 89 -5.13 5.33 -15.61
C THR A 89 -5.45 6.50 -14.69
N SER A 90 -6.55 6.38 -13.94
CA SER A 90 -6.94 7.29 -12.87
C SER A 90 -6.24 6.92 -11.56
N PHE A 91 -5.88 7.95 -10.80
CA PHE A 91 -5.30 7.88 -9.47
C PHE A 91 -6.17 8.67 -8.51
N ALA A 92 -6.45 8.10 -7.35
CA ALA A 92 -7.12 8.79 -6.26
C ALA A 92 -6.15 9.74 -5.57
N VAL A 93 -6.39 11.05 -5.71
CA VAL A 93 -5.61 12.11 -5.07
C VAL A 93 -6.45 12.71 -3.95
N GLN A 94 -5.86 12.89 -2.77
CA GLN A 94 -6.53 13.61 -1.71
C GLN A 94 -6.19 15.09 -1.80
N ASP A 95 -7.21 15.93 -1.97
CA ASP A 95 -7.11 17.39 -1.91
C ASP A 95 -7.95 17.88 -0.72
N GLY A 96 -7.27 18.22 0.38
CA GLY A 96 -7.94 18.60 1.62
C GLY A 96 -8.86 17.49 2.17
N LYS A 97 -10.18 17.73 2.15
CA LYS A 97 -11.21 16.78 2.62
C LYS A 97 -11.71 15.85 1.52
N ASP A 98 -11.52 16.21 0.26
CA ASP A 98 -12.10 15.52 -0.87
C ASP A 98 -11.08 14.56 -1.50
N ILE A 99 -11.61 13.50 -2.10
CA ILE A 99 -10.83 12.60 -2.94
C ILE A 99 -11.19 12.95 -4.38
N THR A 100 -10.22 13.46 -5.11
CA THR A 100 -10.33 13.78 -6.53
C THR A 100 -9.62 12.73 -7.36
N GLU A 101 -9.89 12.74 -8.66
CA GLU A 101 -9.24 11.89 -9.63
C GLU A 101 -8.26 12.71 -10.45
N ALA A 102 -7.05 12.17 -10.62
CA ALA A 102 -6.07 12.68 -11.56
C ALA A 102 -5.58 11.52 -12.43
N GLU A 103 -5.33 11.80 -13.71
CA GLU A 103 -4.93 10.77 -14.66
C GLU A 103 -3.44 10.90 -15.03
N TRP A 104 -2.73 9.79 -15.02
CA TRP A 104 -1.34 9.68 -15.49
C TRP A 104 -1.12 8.34 -16.19
N ALA A 105 -0.06 8.25 -16.99
CA ALA A 105 0.35 7.02 -17.65
C ALA A 105 1.45 6.31 -16.85
N ILE A 106 1.16 5.10 -16.37
CA ILE A 106 2.13 4.22 -15.71
C ILE A 106 3.03 3.60 -16.78
N PRO A 107 4.37 3.68 -16.68
CA PRO A 107 5.27 3.01 -17.60
C PRO A 107 4.94 1.52 -17.74
N ILE A 108 4.90 1.00 -18.97
CA ILE A 108 4.44 -0.36 -19.23
C ILE A 108 5.31 -1.42 -18.54
N GLN A 109 6.56 -1.10 -18.25
CA GLN A 109 7.50 -1.97 -17.57
C GLN A 109 7.01 -2.34 -16.16
N LEU A 110 6.45 -1.38 -15.41
CA LEU A 110 5.89 -1.65 -14.09
C LEU A 110 4.67 -2.58 -14.18
N VAL A 111 3.85 -2.41 -15.22
CA VAL A 111 2.70 -3.28 -15.49
C VAL A 111 3.16 -4.67 -15.94
N ALA A 112 4.21 -4.75 -16.76
CA ALA A 112 4.79 -6.00 -17.24
C ALA A 112 5.37 -6.83 -16.10
N GLU A 113 6.16 -6.20 -15.22
CA GLU A 113 6.69 -6.81 -13.99
C GLU A 113 5.53 -7.31 -13.11
N THR A 114 4.53 -6.46 -12.90
CA THR A 114 3.33 -6.81 -12.12
C THR A 114 2.64 -8.05 -12.70
N LEU A 115 2.43 -8.08 -14.01
CA LEU A 115 1.76 -9.17 -14.70
C LEU A 115 2.58 -10.48 -14.67
N ASN A 116 3.91 -10.39 -14.78
CA ASN A 116 4.79 -11.55 -14.69
C ASN A 116 4.74 -12.16 -13.29
N ASN A 117 4.90 -11.34 -12.24
CA ASN A 117 4.83 -11.80 -10.86
C ASN A 117 3.47 -12.44 -10.54
N TYR A 118 2.37 -11.84 -11.02
CA TYR A 118 1.03 -12.44 -10.89
C TYR A 118 0.93 -13.81 -11.57
N ARG A 119 1.45 -13.97 -12.79
CA ARG A 119 1.42 -15.23 -13.54
C ARG A 119 2.27 -16.32 -12.90
N GLU A 120 3.39 -15.93 -12.31
CA GLU A 120 4.31 -16.84 -11.62
C GLU A 120 3.91 -17.09 -10.16
N ASN A 121 2.84 -16.45 -9.68
CA ASN A 121 2.43 -16.45 -8.28
C ASN A 121 3.58 -16.03 -7.34
N ALA A 122 4.38 -15.05 -7.79
CA ALA A 122 5.49 -14.46 -7.08
C ALA A 122 5.04 -13.16 -6.38
N GLY A 123 5.67 -12.85 -5.25
CA GLY A 123 5.47 -11.58 -4.55
C GLY A 123 6.35 -10.46 -5.10
N TYR A 124 6.23 -9.28 -4.49
CA TYR A 124 7.03 -8.09 -4.78
C TYR A 124 7.89 -7.74 -3.57
N TYR A 125 9.16 -7.50 -3.81
CA TYR A 125 10.05 -7.02 -2.75
C TYR A 125 9.96 -5.50 -2.63
N THR A 126 9.90 -5.00 -1.40
CA THR A 126 9.92 -3.58 -1.07
C THR A 126 11.07 -3.27 -0.12
N LEU A 127 11.78 -2.17 -0.37
CA LEU A 127 12.81 -1.63 0.52
C LEU A 127 12.25 -1.14 1.86
N ASP A 128 10.93 -0.98 1.97
CA ASP A 128 10.28 -0.38 3.13
C ASP A 128 10.77 1.04 3.44
N ALA A 129 11.19 1.75 2.40
CA ALA A 129 11.56 3.15 2.43
C ALA A 129 10.73 3.96 1.42
N ARG A 130 10.32 5.16 1.83
CA ARG A 130 9.73 6.18 0.96
C ARG A 130 10.86 7.06 0.44
N LEU A 131 11.08 6.99 -0.88
CA LEU A 131 12.18 7.66 -1.56
C LEU A 131 11.68 8.90 -2.30
N TYR A 132 12.52 9.93 -2.37
CA TYR A 132 12.26 11.17 -3.12
C TYR A 132 13.50 11.66 -3.86
N TYR A 133 13.28 12.45 -4.89
CA TYR A 133 14.38 13.08 -5.62
C TYR A 133 14.99 14.25 -4.86
N LYS A 134 16.33 14.31 -4.87
CA LYS A 134 17.12 15.51 -4.56
C LYS A 134 18.10 15.80 -5.69
N SER A 135 18.47 17.07 -5.82
CA SER A 135 19.50 17.50 -6.76
C SER A 135 20.89 16.99 -6.34
N LEU A 136 21.82 16.89 -7.30
CA LEU A 136 23.21 16.60 -6.97
C LEU A 136 23.85 17.70 -6.12
N SER A 137 23.44 18.97 -6.29
CA SER A 137 23.90 20.08 -5.46
C SER A 137 23.56 19.87 -3.99
N GLU A 138 22.32 19.49 -3.67
CA GLU A 138 21.93 19.14 -2.29
C GLU A 138 22.70 17.92 -1.78
N ALA A 139 22.97 16.93 -2.62
CA ALA A 139 23.76 15.77 -2.24
C ALA A 139 25.21 16.15 -1.87
N ILE A 140 25.82 17.07 -2.64
CA ILE A 140 27.16 17.61 -2.36
C ILE A 140 27.17 18.34 -1.02
N GLU A 141 26.16 19.17 -0.73
CA GLU A 141 26.01 19.84 0.57
C GLU A 141 25.90 18.85 1.74
N LEU A 142 25.38 17.65 1.50
CA LEU A 142 25.29 16.55 2.47
C LEU A 142 26.55 15.66 2.52
N GLY A 143 27.60 16.02 1.77
CA GLY A 143 28.90 15.36 1.78
C GLY A 143 29.08 14.27 0.73
N LEU A 144 28.36 14.31 -0.40
CA LEU A 144 28.60 13.40 -1.51
C LEU A 144 30.01 13.62 -2.08
N GLY A 145 30.86 12.60 -1.97
CA GLY A 145 32.25 12.66 -2.43
C GLY A 145 32.40 12.68 -3.96
N ASP A 146 33.58 13.10 -4.42
CA ASP A 146 33.89 13.30 -5.85
C ASP A 146 33.72 12.02 -6.69
N ASP A 147 34.07 10.85 -6.15
CA ASP A 147 33.94 9.57 -6.85
C ASP A 147 32.48 9.30 -7.25
N TRP A 148 31.55 9.51 -6.32
CA TRP A 148 30.13 9.35 -6.60
C TRP A 148 29.60 10.46 -7.49
N LEU A 149 30.06 11.71 -7.28
CA LEU A 149 29.66 12.82 -8.14
C LEU A 149 30.02 12.55 -9.60
N GLN A 150 31.22 12.01 -9.88
CA GLN A 150 31.62 11.63 -11.24
C GLN A 150 30.73 10.52 -11.82
N ARG A 151 30.41 9.49 -11.01
CA ARG A 151 29.51 8.40 -11.40
C ARG A 151 28.11 8.92 -11.78
N PHE A 152 27.54 9.82 -10.97
CA PHE A 152 26.24 10.44 -11.28
C PHE A 152 26.33 11.42 -12.45
N ALA A 153 27.44 12.16 -12.62
CA ALA A 153 27.63 13.09 -13.73
C ALA A 153 27.77 12.38 -15.09
N ALA A 154 28.19 11.11 -15.10
CA ALA A 154 28.24 10.28 -16.30
C ALA A 154 26.85 9.83 -16.79
N LEU A 155 25.81 9.96 -15.96
CA LEU A 155 24.43 9.69 -16.37
C LEU A 155 23.90 10.77 -17.34
N ASP A 156 22.84 10.40 -18.05
CA ASP A 156 22.05 11.34 -18.85
C ASP A 156 21.59 12.52 -18.02
N ALA A 157 21.57 13.71 -18.61
CA ALA A 157 21.27 14.95 -17.90
C ALA A 157 19.92 14.92 -17.15
N ALA A 158 18.92 14.22 -17.71
CA ALA A 158 17.60 14.04 -17.09
C ALA A 158 17.64 13.19 -15.79
N ASN A 159 18.69 12.39 -15.61
CA ASN A 159 18.84 11.42 -14.53
C ASN A 159 19.93 11.83 -13.52
N ARG A 160 20.51 13.03 -13.65
CA ARG A 160 21.53 13.57 -12.73
C ARG A 160 20.92 14.07 -11.43
N ARG A 161 20.44 13.13 -10.62
CA ARG A 161 19.74 13.33 -9.35
C ARG A 161 19.93 12.10 -8.46
N VAL A 162 19.66 12.25 -7.17
CA VAL A 162 19.78 11.16 -6.19
C VAL A 162 18.45 10.85 -5.53
N LEU A 163 18.35 9.68 -4.91
CA LEU A 163 17.20 9.27 -4.11
C LEU A 163 17.47 9.45 -2.62
N TYR A 164 16.68 10.28 -1.97
CA TYR A 164 16.71 10.55 -0.55
C TYR A 164 15.67 9.71 0.20
N VAL A 165 16.06 9.13 1.33
CA VAL A 165 15.17 8.39 2.23
C VAL A 165 14.40 9.39 3.09
N GLU A 166 13.13 9.62 2.74
CA GLU A 166 12.23 10.48 3.52
C GLU A 166 11.76 9.77 4.78
N GLN A 167 11.37 8.50 4.65
CA GLN A 167 10.75 7.74 5.72
C GLN A 167 11.00 6.24 5.55
N ILE A 168 11.06 5.53 6.67
CA ILE A 168 11.13 4.05 6.71
C ILE A 168 9.86 3.51 7.37
N VAL A 169 9.37 2.37 6.90
CA VAL A 169 8.24 1.66 7.51
C VAL A 169 8.67 1.09 8.87
N PRO A 170 8.01 1.49 9.98
CA PRO A 170 8.31 0.97 11.30
C PRO A 170 8.21 -0.58 11.39
N GLY A 171 9.22 -1.16 12.04
CA GLY A 171 9.48 -2.59 12.25
C GLY A 171 9.68 -3.43 10.98
N SER A 172 9.85 -2.81 9.83
CA SER A 172 10.51 -3.49 8.71
C SER A 172 11.97 -3.81 9.06
N ALA A 173 12.59 -4.72 8.32
CA ALA A 173 14.03 -4.94 8.40
C ALA A 173 14.81 -3.64 8.09
N ALA A 174 14.29 -2.81 7.18
CA ALA A 174 14.88 -1.53 6.80
C ALA A 174 15.03 -0.56 7.99
N GLN A 175 14.17 -0.62 9.01
CA GLN A 175 14.27 0.26 10.18
C GLN A 175 15.58 0.07 10.97
N GLY A 176 16.16 -1.14 10.93
CA GLY A 176 17.42 -1.43 11.61
C GLY A 176 18.67 -0.94 10.87
N ILE A 177 18.55 -0.60 9.58
CA ILE A 177 19.68 -0.35 8.68
C ILE A 177 19.64 1.04 8.05
N LEU A 178 18.48 1.50 7.59
CA LEU A 178 18.25 2.79 6.93
C LEU A 178 17.71 3.83 7.92
N ARG A 179 17.97 5.10 7.64
CA ARG A 179 17.53 6.26 8.42
C ARG A 179 16.97 7.34 7.49
N ALA A 180 15.97 8.06 7.97
CA ALA A 180 15.53 9.27 7.29
C ALA A 180 16.73 10.24 7.27
N GLY A 181 17.07 10.78 6.09
CA GLY A 181 18.35 11.49 5.91
C GLY A 181 19.32 10.83 4.96
N ASP A 182 19.24 9.50 4.81
CA ASP A 182 20.17 8.79 3.94
C ASP A 182 19.91 9.12 2.46
N ILE A 183 20.97 9.13 1.66
CA ILE A 183 20.85 9.14 0.21
C ILE A 183 21.22 7.75 -0.30
N LEU A 184 20.31 7.10 -1.03
CA LEU A 184 20.56 5.84 -1.72
C LEU A 184 21.38 6.10 -2.99
N LEU A 185 22.57 5.51 -3.07
CA LEU A 185 23.51 5.71 -4.17
C LEU A 185 23.51 4.53 -5.13
N SER A 186 23.49 3.30 -4.61
CA SER A 186 23.42 2.08 -5.42
C SER A 186 22.65 0.95 -4.72
N ILE A 187 22.18 0.01 -5.54
CA ILE A 187 21.66 -1.29 -5.12
C ILE A 187 22.44 -2.34 -5.90
N ASN A 188 23.05 -3.30 -5.21
CA ASN A 188 23.86 -4.38 -5.79
C ASN A 188 24.98 -3.86 -6.72
N GLY A 189 25.56 -2.70 -6.38
CA GLY A 189 26.62 -2.04 -7.16
C GLY A 189 26.13 -1.19 -8.33
N GLU A 190 24.85 -1.28 -8.71
CA GLU A 190 24.26 -0.47 -9.77
C GLU A 190 23.77 0.88 -9.25
N ILE A 191 24.16 1.97 -9.93
CA ILE A 191 23.79 3.33 -9.54
C ILE A 191 22.28 3.49 -9.58
N VAL A 192 21.70 4.08 -8.53
CA VAL A 192 20.27 4.36 -8.45
C VAL A 192 20.03 5.86 -8.42
N SER A 193 19.52 6.38 -9.54
CA SER A 193 19.13 7.78 -9.70
C SER A 193 17.64 7.97 -9.97
N GLU A 194 16.88 6.87 -10.02
CA GLU A 194 15.47 6.85 -10.43
C GLU A 194 14.65 5.90 -9.54
N LEU A 195 13.43 6.31 -9.19
CA LEU A 195 12.49 5.52 -8.38
C LEU A 195 12.18 4.16 -9.03
N GLN A 196 12.04 4.15 -10.36
CA GLN A 196 11.80 2.92 -11.11
C GLN A 196 13.01 1.98 -11.06
N ALA A 197 14.23 2.52 -11.19
CA ALA A 197 15.45 1.72 -11.06
C ALA A 197 15.58 1.14 -9.64
N ALA A 198 15.28 1.95 -8.61
CA ALA A 198 15.26 1.48 -7.23
C ALA A 198 14.27 0.33 -7.05
N GLN A 199 13.05 0.45 -7.59
CA GLN A 199 12.03 -0.60 -7.51
C GLN A 199 12.49 -1.89 -8.21
N ALA A 200 12.98 -1.79 -9.45
CA ALA A 200 13.42 -2.93 -10.23
C ALA A 200 14.60 -3.68 -9.58
N LEU A 201 15.62 -2.94 -9.14
CA LEU A 201 16.81 -3.51 -8.48
C LEU A 201 16.52 -4.07 -7.08
N SER A 202 15.38 -3.71 -6.49
CA SER A 202 14.97 -4.22 -5.19
C SER A 202 14.31 -5.61 -5.25
N GLN A 203 14.06 -6.17 -6.44
CA GLN A 203 13.35 -7.44 -6.62
C GLN A 203 14.21 -8.69 -6.29
N HIS A 204 14.91 -8.67 -5.16
CA HIS A 204 15.72 -9.76 -4.65
C HIS A 204 15.54 -9.94 -3.13
N PRO A 205 15.73 -11.16 -2.59
CA PRO A 205 15.59 -11.44 -1.16
C PRO A 205 16.67 -10.79 -0.29
N THR A 206 17.82 -10.45 -0.88
CA THR A 206 18.95 -9.81 -0.21
C THR A 206 19.55 -8.80 -1.16
N LEU A 207 19.90 -7.62 -0.63
CA LEU A 207 20.49 -6.52 -1.38
C LEU A 207 21.73 -5.99 -0.66
N THR A 208 22.70 -5.52 -1.42
CA THR A 208 23.76 -4.63 -0.91
C THR A 208 23.41 -3.20 -1.30
N LEU A 209 23.17 -2.35 -0.31
CA LEU A 209 22.90 -0.93 -0.49
C LEU A 209 24.18 -0.14 -0.25
N GLU A 210 24.52 0.79 -1.13
CA GLU A 210 25.46 1.85 -0.81
C GLU A 210 24.67 3.13 -0.56
N ILE A 211 24.85 3.73 0.63
CA ILE A 211 24.17 4.95 1.04
C ILE A 211 25.16 6.03 1.45
N LEU A 212 24.80 7.29 1.27
CA LEU A 212 25.47 8.41 1.93
C LEU A 212 24.73 8.74 3.23
N ARG A 213 25.45 8.73 4.35
CA ARG A 213 24.94 9.13 5.67
C ARG A 213 25.97 10.01 6.35
N ALA A 214 25.57 11.23 6.70
CA ALA A 214 26.43 12.19 7.40
C ALA A 214 27.80 12.40 6.73
N GLY A 215 27.83 12.48 5.39
CA GLY A 215 29.05 12.65 4.60
C GLY A 215 29.89 11.40 4.37
N GLU A 216 29.47 10.24 4.89
CA GLU A 216 30.19 8.98 4.69
C GLU A 216 29.37 7.98 3.86
N VAL A 217 30.05 7.24 2.98
CA VAL A 217 29.43 6.17 2.20
C VAL A 217 29.48 4.88 3.00
N LEU A 218 28.32 4.28 3.24
CA LEU A 218 28.16 3.04 3.98
C LEU A 218 27.64 1.94 3.05
N SER A 219 28.21 0.75 3.15
CA SER A 219 27.70 -0.46 2.52
C SER A 219 26.89 -1.26 3.53
N LEU A 220 25.63 -1.51 3.23
CA LEU A 220 24.67 -2.14 4.14
C LEU A 220 24.01 -3.34 3.47
N GLU A 221 23.88 -4.45 4.18
CA GLU A 221 23.04 -5.56 3.77
C GLU A 221 21.57 -5.25 4.14
N CYS A 222 20.69 -5.36 3.15
CA CYS A 222 19.25 -5.15 3.30
C CYS A 222 18.49 -6.43 2.96
N LEU A 223 17.45 -6.70 3.75
CA LEU A 223 16.48 -7.78 3.52
C LEU A 223 15.13 -7.14 3.19
N PRO A 224 14.81 -6.93 1.90
CA PRO A 224 13.52 -6.37 1.50
C PRO A 224 12.35 -7.23 1.99
N THR A 225 11.24 -6.58 2.31
CA THR A 225 10.01 -7.31 2.68
C THR A 225 9.34 -7.85 1.42
N LEU A 226 8.99 -9.14 1.42
CA LEU A 226 8.18 -9.76 0.38
C LEU A 226 6.70 -9.48 0.63
N LEU A 227 6.02 -8.85 -0.35
CA LEU A 227 4.59 -8.58 -0.35
C LEU A 227 3.89 -9.49 -1.35
N ASP A 228 2.72 -10.01 -1.01
CA ASP A 228 1.93 -10.88 -1.88
C ASP A 228 0.84 -10.14 -2.69
N GLY A 229 0.69 -8.83 -2.48
CA GLY A 229 -0.24 -7.97 -3.21
C GLY A 229 -1.73 -8.19 -2.90
N VAL A 230 -2.11 -9.08 -1.97
CA VAL A 230 -3.53 -9.37 -1.71
C VAL A 230 -4.11 -8.54 -0.56
N GLY A 231 -3.28 -8.15 0.41
CA GLY A 231 -3.70 -7.33 1.54
C GLY A 231 -4.52 -8.10 2.59
N THR A 232 -5.58 -7.50 3.13
CA THR A 232 -6.40 -8.11 4.20
C THR A 232 -7.16 -9.33 3.70
N ARG A 233 -6.90 -10.48 4.32
CA ARG A 233 -7.61 -11.76 4.07
C ARG A 233 -8.50 -12.21 5.21
N ARG A 234 -8.53 -11.50 6.33
CA ARG A 234 -9.31 -11.89 7.50
C ARG A 234 -9.73 -10.67 8.31
N ALA A 235 -10.97 -10.69 8.77
CA ALA A 235 -11.47 -9.72 9.74
C ALA A 235 -12.39 -10.40 10.75
N VAL A 236 -12.46 -9.85 11.95
CA VAL A 236 -13.33 -10.31 13.03
C VAL A 236 -14.31 -9.20 13.36
N SER A 237 -15.59 -9.52 13.51
CA SER A 237 -16.57 -8.64 14.10
C SER A 237 -16.81 -9.02 15.55
N TRP A 238 -16.84 -8.03 16.44
CA TRP A 238 -17.20 -8.19 17.85
C TRP A 238 -17.81 -6.88 18.36
N ALA A 239 -18.93 -6.95 19.08
CA ALA A 239 -19.64 -5.79 19.63
C ALA A 239 -19.98 -4.69 18.59
N GLY A 240 -20.12 -5.08 17.31
CA GLY A 240 -20.36 -4.19 16.17
C GLY A 240 -19.15 -3.36 15.70
N ALA A 241 -17.95 -3.70 16.17
CA ALA A 241 -16.70 -3.23 15.57
C ALA A 241 -16.11 -4.30 14.64
N LEU A 242 -15.41 -3.86 13.59
CA LEU A 242 -14.67 -4.72 12.66
C LEU A 242 -13.17 -4.56 12.88
N PHE A 243 -12.50 -5.67 13.15
CA PHE A 243 -11.09 -5.76 13.49
C PHE A 243 -10.31 -6.52 12.41
N GLN A 244 -9.11 -6.07 12.10
CA GLN A 244 -8.16 -6.77 11.23
C GLN A 244 -6.74 -6.66 11.81
N ASN A 245 -5.82 -7.52 11.36
CA ASN A 245 -4.41 -7.29 11.65
C ASN A 245 -3.99 -5.92 11.05
N PRO A 246 -3.11 -5.15 11.73
CA PRO A 246 -2.64 -3.88 11.20
C PRO A 246 -1.97 -4.08 9.84
N HIS A 247 -2.46 -3.37 8.82
CA HIS A 247 -1.85 -3.39 7.49
C HIS A 247 -0.64 -2.43 7.44
N ARG A 248 0.28 -2.70 6.51
CA ARG A 248 1.58 -2.03 6.39
C ARG A 248 1.46 -0.50 6.32
N GLU A 249 0.43 -0.01 5.66
CA GLU A 249 0.18 1.41 5.42
C GLU A 249 -0.10 2.16 6.72
N ILE A 250 -0.62 1.51 7.78
CA ILE A 250 -0.78 2.15 9.10
C ILE A 250 0.60 2.55 9.64
N ALA A 251 1.58 1.63 9.58
CA ALA A 251 2.92 1.89 10.08
C ALA A 251 3.62 2.96 9.23
N LEU A 252 3.54 2.84 7.91
CA LEU A 252 4.06 3.85 6.98
C LEU A 252 3.40 5.23 7.20
N TYR A 253 2.12 5.29 7.52
CA TYR A 253 1.41 6.54 7.70
C TYR A 253 1.69 7.21 9.05
N THR A 254 1.60 6.43 10.13
CA THR A 254 1.64 6.94 11.51
C THR A 254 3.05 7.01 12.08
N GLY A 255 4.01 6.28 11.52
CA GLY A 255 5.30 6.05 12.16
C GLY A 255 5.21 5.13 13.39
N ILE A 256 4.05 4.52 13.65
CA ILE A 256 3.78 3.68 14.80
C ILE A 256 3.71 2.22 14.36
N ARG A 257 4.41 1.35 15.09
CA ARG A 257 4.18 -0.09 15.07
C ARG A 257 3.88 -0.56 16.49
N GLU A 258 2.62 -0.80 16.75
CA GLU A 258 2.15 -1.38 18.01
C GLU A 258 1.57 -2.77 17.71
N PRO A 259 1.89 -3.79 18.52
CA PRO A 259 1.26 -5.10 18.40
C PRO A 259 -0.24 -5.01 18.71
N GLY A 260 -1.04 -5.88 18.11
CA GLY A 260 -2.49 -5.95 18.36
C GLY A 260 -3.31 -5.96 17.09
N VAL A 261 -4.52 -5.40 17.16
CA VAL A 261 -5.49 -5.41 16.05
C VAL A 261 -6.04 -4.02 15.75
N TYR A 262 -6.25 -3.72 14.48
CA TYR A 262 -6.76 -2.44 14.01
C TYR A 262 -8.29 -2.45 13.89
N ILE A 263 -8.92 -1.41 14.43
CA ILE A 263 -10.36 -1.17 14.34
C ILE A 263 -10.66 -0.45 13.01
N ALA A 264 -11.01 -1.23 11.99
CA ALA A 264 -11.28 -0.73 10.64
C ALA A 264 -12.63 -0.03 10.54
N HIS A 265 -13.64 -0.55 11.23
CA HIS A 265 -14.99 0.00 11.18
C HIS A 265 -15.73 -0.18 12.51
N THR A 266 -16.77 0.62 12.72
CA THR A 266 -17.67 0.57 13.87
C THR A 266 -19.07 0.89 13.38
N GLU A 267 -19.98 -0.06 13.55
CA GLU A 267 -21.34 0.06 13.05
C GLU A 267 -22.15 1.08 13.86
N PRO A 268 -22.89 2.00 13.21
CA PRO A 268 -23.76 2.93 13.92
C PRO A 268 -24.79 2.21 14.79
N GLY A 269 -24.93 2.66 16.05
CA GLY A 269 -25.87 2.06 16.99
C GLY A 269 -25.41 0.74 17.61
N SER A 270 -24.15 0.35 17.43
CA SER A 270 -23.57 -0.82 18.09
C SER A 270 -23.01 -0.50 19.48
N PRO A 271 -22.80 -1.53 20.34
CA PRO A 271 -22.11 -1.36 21.62
C PRO A 271 -20.74 -0.70 21.48
N ALA A 272 -19.98 -1.00 20.42
CA ALA A 272 -18.71 -0.32 20.14
C ALA A 272 -18.88 1.21 20.09
N VAL A 273 -19.93 1.73 19.44
CA VAL A 273 -20.17 3.18 19.37
C VAL A 273 -20.70 3.72 20.69
N TRP A 274 -21.61 3.01 21.37
CA TRP A 274 -22.16 3.41 22.68
C TRP A 274 -21.05 3.57 23.72
N ASP A 275 -20.14 2.60 23.75
CA ASP A 275 -19.03 2.52 24.69
C ASP A 275 -17.77 3.26 24.18
N ARG A 276 -17.89 4.02 23.08
CA ARG A 276 -16.85 4.90 22.54
C ARG A 276 -15.60 4.18 22.03
N LEU A 277 -15.71 2.90 21.69
CA LEU A 277 -14.71 2.15 20.93
C LEU A 277 -14.75 2.62 19.47
N TYR A 278 -13.92 3.62 19.14
CA TYR A 278 -13.91 4.21 17.81
C TYR A 278 -12.93 3.53 16.85
N ARG A 279 -13.29 3.51 15.56
CA ARG A 279 -12.39 3.16 14.44
C ARG A 279 -11.12 4.02 14.42
N ASN A 280 -10.12 3.61 13.64
CA ASN A 280 -8.80 4.24 13.55
C ASN A 280 -8.00 4.18 14.87
N ARG A 281 -8.08 3.03 15.53
CA ARG A 281 -7.33 2.72 16.76
C ARG A 281 -6.80 1.31 16.66
N LEU A 282 -5.75 1.02 17.42
CA LEU A 282 -5.29 -0.34 17.67
C LEU A 282 -5.82 -0.80 19.03
N VAL A 283 -6.26 -2.04 19.16
CA VAL A 283 -6.46 -2.71 20.45
C VAL A 283 -5.22 -3.53 20.73
N THR A 284 -4.57 -3.27 21.87
CA THR A 284 -3.28 -3.89 22.24
C THR A 284 -3.37 -4.81 23.45
N ALA A 285 -4.49 -4.77 24.20
CA ALA A 285 -4.77 -5.70 25.29
C ALA A 285 -6.28 -5.86 25.50
N VAL A 286 -6.68 -7.03 25.99
CA VAL A 286 -8.05 -7.36 26.41
C VAL A 286 -8.00 -7.82 27.87
N ASN A 287 -8.81 -7.21 28.73
CA ASN A 287 -8.85 -7.46 30.19
C ASN A 287 -7.47 -7.37 30.88
N GLY A 288 -6.63 -6.46 30.40
CA GLY A 288 -5.27 -6.24 30.93
C GLY A 288 -4.21 -7.20 30.39
N GLU A 289 -4.60 -8.18 29.59
CA GLU A 289 -3.67 -9.13 28.99
C GLU A 289 -3.31 -8.69 27.55
N PRO A 290 -2.01 -8.56 27.21
CA PRO A 290 -1.59 -8.14 25.87
C PRO A 290 -2.07 -9.08 24.76
N ILE A 291 -2.29 -8.50 23.58
CA ILE A 291 -2.59 -9.22 22.34
C ILE A 291 -1.69 -8.70 21.20
N HIS A 292 -1.32 -9.58 20.29
CA HIS A 292 -0.39 -9.24 19.20
C HIS A 292 -1.00 -9.35 17.81
N ASN A 293 -2.12 -10.06 17.66
CA ASN A 293 -2.73 -10.40 16.39
C ASN A 293 -4.22 -10.72 16.56
N LEU A 294 -4.88 -10.94 15.43
CA LEU A 294 -6.31 -11.23 15.35
C LEU A 294 -6.71 -12.57 15.99
N ASP A 295 -5.82 -13.57 16.00
CA ASP A 295 -6.08 -14.86 16.65
C ASP A 295 -6.16 -14.72 18.17
N GLU A 296 -5.18 -14.04 18.76
CA GLU A 296 -5.17 -13.72 20.19
C GLU A 296 -6.37 -12.86 20.57
N PHE A 297 -6.69 -11.83 19.77
CA PHE A 297 -7.88 -11.00 20.01
C PHE A 297 -9.16 -11.85 20.02
N LEU A 298 -9.41 -12.63 18.95
CA LEU A 298 -10.62 -13.45 18.83
C LEU A 298 -10.72 -14.48 19.95
N ALA A 299 -9.61 -15.14 20.28
CA ALA A 299 -9.56 -16.13 21.36
C ALA A 299 -9.97 -15.53 22.71
N ARG A 300 -9.68 -14.24 22.96
CA ARG A 300 -10.09 -13.56 24.19
C ARG A 300 -11.54 -13.08 24.15
N VAL A 301 -11.93 -12.38 23.08
CA VAL A 301 -13.26 -11.74 23.05
C VAL A 301 -14.41 -12.72 22.88
N ARG A 302 -14.19 -13.88 22.24
CA ARG A 302 -15.24 -14.90 22.04
C ARG A 302 -15.75 -15.54 23.33
N HIS A 303 -14.99 -15.43 24.42
CA HIS A 303 -15.36 -16.00 25.72
C HIS A 303 -16.05 -14.98 26.63
N ILE A 304 -16.18 -13.74 26.19
CA ILE A 304 -16.80 -12.67 26.97
C ILE A 304 -18.33 -12.87 26.92
N PRO A 305 -19.01 -13.06 28.05
CA PRO A 305 -20.45 -13.23 28.09
C PRO A 305 -21.20 -11.99 27.58
N GLN A 306 -22.46 -12.20 27.21
CA GLN A 306 -23.35 -11.10 26.84
C GLN A 306 -23.46 -10.10 27.99
N ASP A 307 -23.45 -8.80 27.65
CA ASP A 307 -23.55 -7.66 28.58
C ASP A 307 -22.41 -7.56 29.62
N GLU A 308 -21.39 -8.42 29.55
CA GLU A 308 -20.23 -8.36 30.44
C GLU A 308 -19.13 -7.45 29.87
N TYR A 309 -18.66 -6.49 30.68
CA TYR A 309 -17.67 -5.52 30.23
C TYR A 309 -16.29 -6.14 29.96
N ALA A 310 -15.83 -6.00 28.73
CA ALA A 310 -14.44 -6.21 28.34
C ALA A 310 -13.65 -4.91 28.44
N ARG A 311 -12.53 -4.91 29.17
CA ARG A 311 -11.60 -3.78 29.22
C ARG A 311 -10.58 -3.86 28.09
N LEU A 312 -10.67 -2.97 27.11
CA LEU A 312 -9.75 -2.87 25.99
C LEU A 312 -8.72 -1.76 26.23
N THR A 313 -7.44 -2.08 26.09
CA THR A 313 -6.40 -1.04 25.93
C THR A 313 -6.31 -0.69 24.46
N THR A 314 -6.47 0.60 24.14
CA THR A 314 -6.42 1.10 22.77
C THR A 314 -5.30 2.13 22.58
N VAL A 315 -4.77 2.20 21.36
CA VAL A 315 -3.78 3.19 20.92
C VAL A 315 -4.35 3.94 19.72
N SER A 316 -4.42 5.28 19.80
CA SER A 316 -4.80 6.11 18.66
C SER A 316 -3.69 6.13 17.59
N MET A 317 -4.01 6.58 16.38
CA MET A 317 -3.01 6.80 15.32
C MET A 317 -1.95 7.87 15.66
N SER A 318 -2.16 8.64 16.75
CA SER A 318 -1.18 9.60 17.29
C SER A 318 -0.37 9.02 18.45
N GLY A 319 -0.52 7.73 18.78
CA GLY A 319 0.16 7.06 19.88
C GLY A 319 -0.48 7.24 21.26
N ARG A 320 -1.65 7.89 21.36
CA ARG A 320 -2.32 8.08 22.66
C ARG A 320 -2.93 6.77 23.13
N ARG A 321 -2.57 6.34 24.33
CA ARG A 321 -3.14 5.16 25.00
C ARG A 321 -4.40 5.54 25.77
N ASP A 322 -5.47 4.79 25.56
CA ASP A 322 -6.74 4.92 26.28
C ASP A 322 -7.22 3.53 26.73
N ILE A 323 -8.00 3.48 27.81
CA ILE A 323 -8.69 2.26 28.25
C ILE A 323 -10.18 2.47 28.05
N ILE A 324 -10.84 1.51 27.41
CA ILE A 324 -12.26 1.55 27.08
C ILE A 324 -12.90 0.26 27.58
N SER A 325 -14.07 0.33 28.21
CA SER A 325 -14.84 -0.85 28.60
C SER A 325 -16.01 -1.02 27.65
N VAL A 326 -16.14 -2.19 27.02
CA VAL A 326 -17.21 -2.49 26.05
C VAL A 326 -18.03 -3.68 26.52
N ALA A 327 -19.34 -3.53 26.61
CA ALA A 327 -20.26 -4.64 26.91
C ALA A 327 -20.88 -5.16 25.60
N PRO A 328 -20.61 -6.41 25.18
CA PRO A 328 -21.10 -6.92 23.91
C PRO A 328 -22.59 -7.32 23.98
N GLU A 329 -23.31 -7.07 22.89
CA GLU A 329 -24.72 -7.46 22.71
C GLU A 329 -24.78 -8.38 21.48
N TYR A 330 -25.03 -9.67 21.69
CA TYR A 330 -24.87 -10.68 20.63
C TYR A 330 -26.11 -10.96 19.80
N TYR A 331 -27.29 -10.45 20.18
CA TYR A 331 -28.52 -10.62 19.43
C TYR A 331 -28.48 -9.85 18.11
N PHE A 332 -28.06 -8.59 18.14
CA PHE A 332 -27.90 -7.74 16.96
C PHE A 332 -26.46 -7.67 16.47
N TRP A 333 -25.47 -7.86 17.36
CA TRP A 333 -24.05 -7.71 17.04
C TRP A 333 -23.25 -8.99 17.33
N PRO A 334 -23.54 -10.11 16.64
CA PRO A 334 -22.89 -11.39 16.90
C PRO A 334 -21.39 -11.33 16.63
N THR A 335 -20.63 -12.15 17.34
CA THR A 335 -19.22 -12.37 17.03
C THR A 335 -19.10 -13.30 15.83
N PHE A 336 -18.39 -12.86 14.79
CA PHE A 336 -18.09 -13.69 13.63
C PHE A 336 -16.72 -13.35 13.06
N GLU A 337 -16.09 -14.29 12.37
CA GLU A 337 -14.95 -13.99 11.49
C GLU A 337 -15.33 -14.15 10.03
N ILE A 338 -14.67 -13.36 9.18
CA ILE A 338 -14.64 -13.54 7.74
C ILE A 338 -13.21 -13.82 7.32
N ASP A 339 -13.01 -14.89 6.56
CA ASP A 339 -11.70 -15.34 6.08
C ASP A 339 -11.75 -15.62 4.57
N TRP A 340 -10.72 -15.17 3.85
CA TRP A 340 -10.57 -15.39 2.41
C TRP A 340 -9.98 -16.76 2.15
N THR A 341 -10.69 -17.56 1.35
CA THR A 341 -10.26 -18.88 0.88
C THR A 341 -10.14 -18.87 -0.65
N PRO A 342 -9.49 -19.87 -1.27
CA PRO A 342 -9.49 -20.01 -2.73
C PRO A 342 -10.89 -20.13 -3.36
N GLN A 343 -11.90 -20.52 -2.57
CA GLN A 343 -13.30 -20.61 -2.99
C GLN A 343 -14.10 -19.32 -2.73
N GLY A 344 -13.45 -18.27 -2.18
CA GLY A 344 -14.05 -16.99 -1.83
C GLY A 344 -14.06 -16.73 -0.33
N TRP A 345 -14.77 -15.67 0.07
CA TRP A 345 -14.95 -15.31 1.48
C TRP A 345 -15.84 -16.33 2.20
N ARG A 346 -15.37 -16.83 3.33
CA ARG A 346 -16.11 -17.67 4.25
C ARG A 346 -16.41 -16.88 5.53
N ARG A 347 -17.58 -17.11 6.10
CA ARG A 347 -17.98 -16.58 7.41
C ARG A 347 -18.10 -17.70 8.41
N THR A 348 -17.60 -17.49 9.62
CA THR A 348 -17.77 -18.38 10.76
C THR A 348 -18.34 -17.60 11.95
N ASP A 349 -19.50 -18.00 12.45
CA ASP A 349 -20.16 -17.38 13.60
C ASP A 349 -19.74 -18.06 14.92
N TYR A 350 -19.42 -17.25 15.94
CA TYR A 350 -18.96 -17.71 17.25
C TYR A 350 -19.94 -17.46 18.40
N SER A 351 -20.88 -16.51 18.22
CA SER A 351 -21.98 -16.29 19.16
C SER A 351 -23.17 -17.19 18.84
N PRO A 352 -23.94 -17.66 19.84
CA PRO A 352 -25.10 -18.51 19.58
C PRO A 352 -26.12 -17.77 18.71
N SER A 353 -26.58 -18.43 17.64
CA SER A 353 -27.66 -17.90 16.79
C SER A 353 -28.89 -17.59 17.64
N PRO A 354 -29.66 -16.52 17.36
CA PRO A 354 -30.90 -16.19 18.07
C PRO A 354 -31.91 -17.36 18.10
N SER A 355 -31.81 -18.33 17.18
CA SER A 355 -32.60 -19.57 17.17
C SER A 355 -32.34 -20.51 18.36
N THR A 356 -31.20 -20.38 19.03
CA THR A 356 -30.81 -21.21 20.20
C THR A 356 -31.39 -20.66 21.51
N LEU A 357 -31.56 -19.33 21.61
CA LEU A 357 -32.13 -18.67 22.79
C LEU A 357 -33.65 -18.88 22.89
N ALA A 358 -34.36 -18.97 21.76
CA ALA A 358 -35.80 -19.20 21.73
C ALA A 358 -36.24 -20.61 22.18
N ARG A 359 -35.34 -21.59 22.22
CA ARG A 359 -35.65 -22.96 22.69
C ARG A 359 -35.44 -23.16 24.20
N GLY A 360 -34.80 -22.23 24.89
CA GLY A 360 -34.50 -22.31 26.33
C GLY A 360 -35.62 -21.81 27.26
N SER A 361 -36.62 -21.11 26.73
CA SER A 361 -37.69 -20.48 27.54
C SER A 361 -39.04 -21.22 27.53
N ALA A 362 -39.13 -22.39 26.88
CA ALA A 362 -40.40 -23.11 26.72
C ALA A 362 -40.64 -24.26 27.73
N HIS A 363 -39.76 -24.49 28.70
CA HIS A 363 -39.93 -25.50 29.74
C HIS A 363 -39.76 -24.90 31.14
N ASN A 364 -40.75 -24.12 31.55
CA ASN A 364 -41.18 -23.99 32.94
C ASN A 364 -42.57 -23.34 32.95
N HIS A 365 -43.59 -24.18 32.84
CA HIS A 365 -44.94 -23.90 33.29
C HIS A 365 -45.43 -25.07 34.12
#